data_AF-A0A945IB07-F1
#
_entry.id   AF-A0A945IB07-F1
#
_cell.length_a   1.000
_cell.length_b   1.000
_cell.length_c   1.000
_cell.angle_alpha   90.00
_cell.angle_beta   90.00
_cell.angle_gamma   90.00
#
_symmetry.space_group_name_H-M   'P 1'
#
loop_
_entity.id
_entity.type
_entity.pdbx_description
1 polymer ?
#
loop_
_entity_poly.entity_id
_entity_poly.type
_entity_poly.pdbx_seq_one_letter_code
_entity_poly.pdbx_strand_id
1 'polypeptide(L)'
;MFITPLAIVVALSSAPQYRFEPIHTSLQFDEPVQAVFDGVTNGVMYVVEKDGVVRRVTTNLTEKEKPIFLDIRSNCAVNHSEEGLLSLAFHPNYKTNKELYVWYTATNPRRCVLSKFTAGEDGLSAEQSTEVILLEVAQPWGNHNGGTVLFGDDGFLYVGIGDGGASNDPQKNGQNKKTLL
;
A
#
# COMPACT_ATOMS: atom_id res chain seq x y z
N MET A 1 36.96 -58.97 19.21
CA MET A 1 36.31 -57.78 19.79
C MET A 1 36.45 -56.66 18.77
N PHE A 2 35.42 -56.43 17.95
CA PHE A 2 35.43 -55.40 16.91
C PHE A 2 34.75 -54.15 17.47
N ILE A 3 35.48 -53.03 17.51
CA ILE A 3 34.95 -51.72 17.90
C ILE A 3 34.62 -50.98 16.60
N THR A 4 33.34 -50.81 16.30
CA THR A 4 32.88 -49.98 15.20
C THR A 4 32.73 -48.55 15.74
N PRO A 5 33.45 -47.54 15.21
CA PRO A 5 33.25 -46.17 15.66
C PRO A 5 31.94 -45.63 15.08
N LEU A 6 31.08 -45.11 15.94
CA LEU A 6 29.87 -44.41 15.56
C LEU A 6 30.26 -43.00 15.09
N ALA A 7 30.09 -42.72 13.79
CA ALA A 7 30.25 -41.37 13.27
C ALA A 7 28.92 -40.60 13.41
N ILE A 8 28.92 -39.57 14.26
CA ILE A 8 27.82 -38.60 14.33
C ILE A 8 28.03 -37.62 13.16
N VAL A 9 27.19 -37.72 12.13
CA VAL A 9 27.10 -36.70 11.09
C VAL A 9 26.24 -35.57 11.64
N VAL A 10 26.87 -34.48 12.08
CA VAL A 10 26.17 -33.24 12.40
C VAL A 10 25.92 -32.52 11.08
N ALA A 11 24.69 -32.62 10.56
CA ALA A 11 24.25 -31.79 9.46
C ALA A 11 24.02 -30.36 9.98
N LEU A 12 25.01 -29.48 9.79
CA LEU A 12 24.83 -28.05 10.01
C LEU A 12 23.95 -27.50 8.88
N SER A 13 22.68 -27.21 9.14
CA SER A 13 21.88 -26.43 8.19
C SER A 13 22.35 -24.98 8.25
N SER A 14 22.95 -24.47 7.16
CA SER A 14 23.25 -23.04 7.05
C SER A 14 21.95 -22.24 6.98
N ALA A 15 21.89 -21.11 7.69
CA ALA A 15 20.78 -20.18 7.56
C ALA A 15 20.59 -19.76 6.08
N PRO A 16 19.34 -19.54 5.62
CA PRO A 16 19.09 -19.05 4.27
C PRO A 16 19.84 -17.74 4.03
N GLN A 17 20.55 -17.65 2.91
CA GLN A 17 21.22 -16.43 2.46
C GLN A 17 20.25 -15.63 1.59
N TYR A 18 20.14 -14.33 1.88
CA TYR A 18 19.33 -13.40 1.10
C TYR A 18 20.22 -12.37 0.43
N ARG A 19 19.84 -11.97 -0.78
CA ARG A 19 20.45 -10.87 -1.53
C ARG A 19 19.36 -9.91 -1.97
N PHE A 20 19.62 -8.62 -1.85
CA PHE A 20 18.79 -7.59 -2.46
C PHE A 20 19.29 -7.33 -3.87
N GLU A 21 18.37 -7.45 -4.83
CA GLU A 21 18.61 -7.11 -6.23
C GLU A 21 17.63 -6.00 -6.62
N PRO A 22 18.09 -4.94 -7.32
CA PRO A 22 17.18 -3.94 -7.86
C PRO A 22 16.17 -4.59 -8.81
N ILE A 23 14.89 -4.20 -8.72
CA ILE A 23 13.86 -4.63 -9.68
C ILE A 23 13.75 -3.69 -10.89
N HIS A 24 14.26 -2.46 -10.76
CA HIS A 24 14.47 -1.50 -11.84
C HIS A 24 15.80 -0.78 -11.66
N THR A 25 16.52 -0.55 -12.75
CA THR A 25 17.75 0.26 -12.74
C THR A 25 17.59 1.61 -13.42
N SER A 26 16.52 1.79 -14.20
CA SER A 26 16.30 3.00 -15.01
C SER A 26 15.13 3.86 -14.52
N LEU A 27 14.26 3.31 -13.69
CA LEU A 27 13.12 4.05 -13.12
C LEU A 27 13.52 4.70 -11.78
N GLN A 28 13.03 5.92 -11.56
CA GLN A 28 13.05 6.59 -10.27
C GLN A 28 11.61 6.83 -9.85
N PHE A 29 11.28 6.44 -8.62
CA PHE A 29 9.95 6.64 -8.03
C PHE A 29 10.00 7.81 -7.05
N ASP A 30 8.93 8.59 -7.03
CA ASP A 30 8.82 9.80 -6.23
C ASP A 30 8.14 9.46 -4.89
N GLU A 31 8.92 9.46 -3.81
CA GLU A 31 8.47 9.07 -2.45
C GLU A 31 7.56 7.81 -2.44
N PRO A 32 8.03 6.64 -2.91
CA PRO A 32 7.21 5.44 -2.95
C PRO A 32 6.89 4.94 -1.53
N VAL A 33 5.61 4.69 -1.25
CA VAL A 33 5.14 4.23 0.07
C VAL A 33 4.69 2.77 0.07
N GLN A 34 4.33 2.23 -1.10
CA GLN A 34 3.89 0.84 -1.23
C GLN A 34 4.16 0.31 -2.64
N ALA A 35 4.44 -0.98 -2.74
CA ALA A 35 4.44 -1.72 -4.00
C ALA A 35 3.52 -2.95 -3.84
N VAL A 36 2.57 -3.12 -4.76
CA VAL A 36 1.58 -4.21 -4.72
C VAL A 36 1.40 -4.85 -6.09
N PHE A 37 0.83 -6.06 -6.10
CA PHE A 37 0.44 -6.77 -7.31
C PHE A 37 -1.09 -6.90 -7.32
N ASP A 38 -1.69 -6.94 -8.51
CA ASP A 38 -3.15 -7.04 -8.65
C ASP A 38 -3.68 -8.48 -8.53
N GLY A 39 -2.80 -9.47 -8.38
CA GLY A 39 -3.14 -10.89 -8.29
C GLY A 39 -3.64 -11.51 -9.61
N VAL A 40 -3.64 -10.76 -10.71
CA VAL A 40 -4.20 -11.16 -12.01
C VAL A 40 -3.15 -11.08 -13.11
N THR A 41 -2.38 -10.00 -13.15
CA THR A 41 -1.41 -9.69 -14.20
C THR A 41 -0.02 -10.09 -13.72
N ASN A 42 0.49 -11.19 -14.29
CA ASN A 42 1.82 -11.69 -13.90
C ASN A 42 2.92 -10.68 -14.26
N GLY A 43 3.83 -10.44 -13.32
CA GLY A 43 4.99 -9.56 -13.53
C GLY A 43 4.65 -8.08 -13.69
N VAL A 44 3.47 -7.63 -13.22
CA VAL A 44 3.11 -6.21 -13.17
C VAL A 44 2.95 -5.78 -11.72
N MET A 45 3.67 -4.73 -11.35
CA MET A 45 3.71 -4.10 -10.05
C MET A 45 3.08 -2.72 -10.11
N TYR A 46 2.36 -2.36 -9.06
CA TYR A 46 1.76 -1.04 -8.88
C TYR A 46 2.48 -0.35 -7.73
N VAL A 47 3.18 0.74 -8.04
CA VAL A 47 3.95 1.52 -7.06
C VAL A 47 3.15 2.75 -6.68
N VAL A 48 2.86 2.86 -5.39
CA VAL A 48 2.12 3.97 -4.79
C VAL A 48 3.11 5.07 -4.45
N GLU A 49 3.02 6.20 -5.16
CA GLU A 49 3.78 7.42 -4.91
C GLU A 49 2.95 8.32 -3.97
N LYS A 50 3.61 8.84 -2.93
CA LYS A 50 2.96 9.61 -1.86
C LYS A 50 2.16 10.81 -2.36
N ASP A 51 2.56 11.39 -3.48
CA ASP A 51 1.95 12.60 -4.04
C ASP A 51 0.51 12.40 -4.52
N GLY A 52 0.03 11.16 -4.65
CA GLY A 52 -1.32 10.85 -5.13
C GLY A 52 -1.35 10.08 -6.44
N VAL A 53 -0.22 9.49 -6.86
CA VAL A 53 -0.11 8.75 -8.10
C VAL A 53 0.17 7.27 -7.83
N VAL A 54 -0.49 6.40 -8.59
CA VAL A 54 -0.11 4.99 -8.69
C VAL A 54 0.54 4.78 -10.05
N ARG A 55 1.75 4.23 -10.06
CA ARG A 55 2.48 3.83 -11.26
C ARG A 55 2.24 2.35 -11.54
N ARG A 56 2.00 1.99 -12.80
CA ARG A 56 1.94 0.59 -13.25
C ARG A 56 3.18 0.28 -14.07
N VAL A 57 4.02 -0.60 -13.54
CA VAL A 57 5.30 -1.00 -14.15
C VAL A 57 5.38 -2.52 -14.21
N THR A 58 6.15 -3.06 -15.13
CA THR A 58 6.48 -4.49 -15.13
C THR A 58 7.60 -4.78 -14.12
N THR A 59 7.93 -6.04 -13.88
CA THR A 59 9.13 -6.42 -13.11
C THR A 59 10.39 -6.50 -14.00
N ASN A 60 10.38 -5.87 -15.18
CA ASN A 60 11.53 -5.83 -16.09
C ASN A 60 12.54 -4.78 -15.63
N LEU A 61 13.75 -5.24 -15.33
CA LEU A 61 14.87 -4.42 -14.86
C LEU A 61 15.17 -3.19 -15.73
N THR A 62 14.97 -3.35 -17.05
CA THR A 62 15.35 -2.37 -18.08
C THR A 62 14.19 -1.50 -18.57
N GLU A 63 13.01 -1.62 -17.95
CA GLU A 63 11.88 -0.74 -18.24
C GLU A 63 12.25 0.73 -18.01
N LYS A 64 11.82 1.59 -18.94
CA LYS A 64 12.17 3.01 -18.97
C LYS A 64 11.00 3.95 -18.69
N GLU A 65 9.78 3.42 -18.80
CA GLU A 65 8.56 4.19 -18.60
C GLU A 65 7.89 3.78 -17.30
N LYS A 66 7.25 4.74 -16.63
CA LYS A 66 6.37 4.49 -15.47
C LYS A 66 4.96 5.05 -15.74
N PRO A 67 4.14 4.35 -16.56
CA PRO A 67 2.77 4.76 -16.83
C PRO A 67 1.97 5.04 -15.55
N ILE A 68 1.12 6.05 -15.61
CA ILE A 68 0.15 6.34 -14.54
C ILE A 68 -0.99 5.33 -14.65
N PHE A 69 -1.26 4.65 -13.55
CA PHE A 69 -2.45 3.81 -13.39
C PHE A 69 -3.61 4.61 -12.80
N LEU A 70 -3.36 5.36 -11.73
CA LEU A 70 -4.35 6.20 -11.05
C LEU A 70 -3.68 7.52 -10.68
N ASP A 71 -4.38 8.62 -10.89
CA ASP A 71 -3.97 9.97 -10.48
C ASP A 71 -5.09 10.63 -9.68
N ILE A 72 -4.85 10.86 -8.40
CA ILE A 72 -5.79 11.53 -7.49
C ILE A 72 -5.16 12.78 -6.86
N ARG A 73 -4.10 13.33 -7.46
CA ARG A 73 -3.36 14.49 -6.92
C ARG A 73 -4.25 15.69 -6.64
N SER A 74 -5.33 15.85 -7.40
CA SER A 74 -6.30 16.94 -7.20
C SER A 74 -7.12 16.80 -5.90
N ASN A 75 -7.29 15.58 -5.38
CA ASN A 75 -7.99 15.27 -4.14
C ASN A 75 -7.04 14.95 -2.97
N CYS A 76 -5.78 14.64 -3.26
CA CYS A 76 -4.77 14.23 -2.30
C CYS A 76 -4.01 15.42 -1.70
N ALA A 77 -4.01 15.52 -0.38
CA ALA A 77 -3.26 16.52 0.38
C ALA A 77 -1.92 15.92 0.86
N VAL A 78 -0.84 16.70 0.75
CA VAL A 78 0.54 16.27 1.09
C VAL A 78 1.27 17.40 1.82
N ASN A 79 0.64 18.01 2.83
CA ASN A 79 1.21 19.19 3.50
C ASN A 79 2.17 18.82 4.64
N HIS A 80 2.20 17.55 5.07
CA HIS A 80 3.03 17.04 6.16
C HIS A 80 3.70 15.71 5.76
N SER A 81 4.62 15.22 6.59
CA SER A 81 5.45 14.04 6.26
C SER A 81 4.65 12.75 6.09
N GLU A 82 3.54 12.60 6.81
CA GLU A 82 2.69 11.38 6.81
C GLU A 82 1.35 11.59 6.07
N GLU A 83 1.16 12.76 5.46
CA GLU A 83 0.06 13.02 4.53
C GLU A 83 0.43 12.54 3.12
N GLY A 84 -0.54 12.04 2.36
CA GLY A 84 -0.40 11.63 0.97
C GLY A 84 -1.38 10.53 0.58
N LEU A 85 -1.10 9.87 -0.54
CA LEU A 85 -1.66 8.56 -0.85
C LEU A 85 -0.82 7.52 -0.09
N LEU A 86 -1.46 6.77 0.80
CA LEU A 86 -0.78 5.97 1.82
C LEU A 86 -0.89 4.47 1.56
N SER A 87 -1.95 4.02 0.87
CA SER A 87 -2.08 2.61 0.52
C SER A 87 -3.00 2.37 -0.67
N LEU A 88 -2.78 1.25 -1.35
CA LEU A 88 -3.57 0.65 -2.40
C LEU A 88 -3.80 -0.85 -2.09
N ALA A 89 -5.03 -1.30 -2.28
CA ALA A 89 -5.38 -2.72 -2.31
C ALA A 89 -6.28 -3.03 -3.51
N PHE A 90 -6.02 -4.14 -4.19
CA PHE A 90 -6.93 -4.66 -5.20
C PHE A 90 -7.97 -5.58 -4.55
N HIS A 91 -9.20 -5.56 -5.05
CA HIS A 91 -10.21 -6.52 -4.61
C HIS A 91 -9.75 -7.96 -4.94
N PRO A 92 -10.03 -8.98 -4.11
CA PRO A 92 -9.67 -10.38 -4.42
C PRO A 92 -10.25 -10.88 -5.75
N ASN A 93 -11.39 -10.33 -6.16
CA ASN A 93 -12.04 -10.57 -7.45
C ASN A 93 -11.69 -9.52 -8.54
N TYR A 94 -10.54 -8.84 -8.45
CA TYR A 94 -10.12 -7.77 -9.37
C TYR A 94 -10.21 -8.19 -10.84
N LYS A 95 -9.96 -9.47 -11.15
CA LYS A 95 -10.07 -10.02 -12.50
C LYS A 95 -11.42 -9.72 -13.15
N THR A 96 -12.49 -9.74 -12.36
CA THR A 96 -13.88 -9.59 -12.84
C THR A 96 -14.47 -8.22 -12.53
N ASN A 97 -14.25 -7.66 -11.34
CA ASN A 97 -14.89 -6.41 -10.93
C ASN A 97 -14.05 -5.15 -11.18
N LYS A 98 -12.74 -5.30 -11.41
CA LYS A 98 -11.80 -4.19 -11.60
C LYS A 98 -11.74 -3.20 -10.44
N GLU A 99 -12.17 -3.61 -9.23
CA GLU A 99 -12.23 -2.73 -8.07
C GLU A 99 -10.89 -2.66 -7.33
N LEU A 100 -10.51 -1.45 -6.94
CA LEU A 100 -9.35 -1.15 -6.11
C LEU A 100 -9.73 -0.14 -5.02
N TYR A 101 -8.95 -0.12 -3.95
CA TYR A 101 -9.22 0.66 -2.76
C TYR A 101 -7.97 1.41 -2.35
N VAL A 102 -8.13 2.69 -2.01
CA VAL A 102 -7.02 3.54 -1.58
C VAL A 102 -7.34 4.23 -0.28
N TRP A 103 -6.30 4.49 0.51
CA TRP A 103 -6.34 5.37 1.67
C TRP A 103 -5.44 6.56 1.44
N TYR A 104 -6.01 7.76 1.51
CA TYR A 104 -5.28 9.01 1.27
C TYR A 104 -5.75 10.13 2.19
N THR A 105 -4.93 11.15 2.37
CA THR A 105 -5.31 12.36 3.12
C THR A 105 -5.89 13.42 2.20
N ALA A 106 -6.91 14.12 2.66
CA ALA A 106 -7.53 15.26 1.97
C ALA A 106 -7.55 16.47 2.91
N THR A 107 -7.68 17.66 2.32
CA THR A 107 -7.80 18.93 3.08
C THR A 107 -9.17 19.57 2.84
N ASN A 108 -9.51 20.60 3.63
CA ASN A 108 -10.77 21.36 3.56
C ASN A 108 -12.07 20.51 3.64
N PRO A 109 -12.33 19.76 4.73
CA PRO A 109 -11.56 19.68 5.97
C PRO A 109 -10.46 18.61 5.93
N ARG A 110 -9.47 18.72 6.84
CA ARG A 110 -8.41 17.70 6.99
C ARG A 110 -9.01 16.37 7.44
N ARG A 111 -8.75 15.33 6.67
CA ARG A 111 -9.26 13.98 6.91
C ARG A 111 -8.46 12.93 6.16
N CYS A 112 -8.61 11.67 6.55
CA CYS A 112 -8.28 10.55 5.70
C CYS A 112 -9.54 10.02 5.02
N VAL A 113 -9.38 9.48 3.82
CA VAL A 113 -10.46 8.98 2.99
C VAL A 113 -10.11 7.57 2.51
N LEU A 114 -11.01 6.63 2.78
CA LEU A 114 -11.03 5.33 2.14
C LEU A 114 -11.95 5.42 0.93
N SER A 115 -11.38 5.26 -0.26
CA SER A 115 -12.13 5.32 -1.51
C SER A 115 -11.97 4.03 -2.30
N LYS A 116 -13.04 3.66 -3.00
CA LYS A 116 -13.05 2.63 -4.03
C LYS A 116 -12.95 3.30 -5.40
N PHE A 117 -12.16 2.72 -6.30
CA PHE A 117 -12.13 3.07 -7.73
C PHE A 117 -12.39 1.83 -8.57
N THR A 118 -12.77 2.03 -9.83
CA THR A 118 -12.95 0.95 -10.80
C THR A 118 -12.02 1.19 -11.98
N ALA A 119 -11.11 0.26 -12.25
CA ALA A 119 -10.25 0.33 -13.42
C ALA A 119 -11.04 0.11 -14.72
N GLY A 120 -10.50 0.62 -15.83
CA GLY A 120 -11.02 0.37 -17.16
C GLY A 120 -11.05 -1.12 -17.50
N GLU A 121 -11.81 -1.49 -18.53
CA GLU A 121 -11.97 -2.89 -18.95
C GLU A 121 -10.61 -3.55 -19.30
N ASP A 122 -9.68 -2.78 -19.87
CA ASP A 122 -8.32 -3.22 -20.20
C ASP A 122 -7.41 -3.39 -18.98
N GLY A 123 -7.81 -2.87 -17.81
CA GLY A 123 -7.04 -2.88 -16.57
C GLY A 123 -5.73 -2.09 -16.63
N LEU A 124 -5.57 -1.17 -17.59
CA LEU A 124 -4.36 -0.38 -17.77
C LEU A 124 -4.37 0.92 -16.98
N SER A 125 -5.55 1.47 -16.69
CA SER A 125 -5.74 2.66 -15.85
C SER A 125 -7.06 2.60 -15.06
N ALA A 126 -7.16 3.44 -14.04
CA ALA A 126 -8.37 3.76 -13.32
C ALA A 126 -8.56 5.29 -13.34
N GLU A 127 -9.75 5.73 -13.72
CA GLU A 127 -10.05 7.16 -13.82
C GLU A 127 -10.53 7.69 -12.47
N GLN A 128 -10.07 8.89 -12.10
CA GLN A 128 -10.47 9.56 -10.85
C GLN A 128 -12.00 9.73 -10.75
N SER A 129 -12.69 9.88 -11.88
CA SER A 129 -14.16 10.01 -11.94
C SER A 129 -14.92 8.76 -11.48
N THR A 130 -14.26 7.61 -11.33
CA THR A 130 -14.86 6.36 -10.81
C THR A 130 -14.87 6.28 -9.29
N GLU A 131 -14.37 7.32 -8.61
CA GLU A 131 -14.28 7.36 -7.15
C GLU A 131 -15.63 7.15 -6.47
N VAL A 132 -15.65 6.23 -5.51
CA VAL A 132 -16.72 6.08 -4.52
C VAL A 132 -16.10 6.11 -3.14
N ILE A 133 -16.36 7.19 -2.39
CA ILE A 133 -15.92 7.35 -1.00
C ILE A 133 -16.69 6.36 -0.12
N LEU A 134 -15.96 5.58 0.68
CA LEU A 134 -16.51 4.57 1.59
C LEU A 134 -16.48 5.02 3.05
N LEU A 135 -15.42 5.71 3.46
CA LEU A 135 -15.22 6.19 4.82
C LEU A 135 -14.38 7.46 4.80
N GLU A 136 -14.78 8.44 5.60
CA GLU A 136 -14.00 9.63 5.89
C GLU A 136 -13.76 9.73 7.39
N VAL A 137 -12.51 9.96 7.79
CA VAL A 137 -12.12 10.11 9.20
C VAL A 137 -11.45 11.46 9.37
N ALA A 138 -12.07 12.36 10.12
CA ALA A 138 -11.51 13.67 10.42
C ALA A 138 -10.14 13.51 11.10
N GLN A 139 -9.15 14.26 10.64
CA GLN A 139 -7.79 14.19 11.17
C GLN A 139 -7.44 15.53 11.84
N PRO A 140 -7.21 15.56 13.17
CA PRO A 140 -6.89 16.79 13.87
C PRO A 140 -5.51 17.35 13.45
N TRP A 141 -4.58 16.49 13.02
CA TRP A 141 -3.23 16.86 12.59
C TRP A 141 -2.75 16.07 11.37
N GLY A 142 -1.60 16.45 10.82
CA GLY A 142 -1.02 15.87 9.60
C GLY A 142 -0.08 14.69 9.84
N ASN A 143 -0.19 14.01 10.99
CA ASN A 143 0.59 12.82 11.32
C ASN A 143 -0.27 11.82 12.11
N HIS A 144 0.27 10.61 12.25
CA HIS A 144 -0.39 9.40 12.71
C HIS A 144 -1.66 9.08 11.89
N ASN A 145 -1.53 9.18 10.57
CA ASN A 145 -2.63 8.92 9.63
C ASN A 145 -2.90 7.42 9.41
N GLY A 146 -2.02 6.55 9.92
CA GLY A 146 -2.05 5.11 9.70
C GLY A 146 -1.85 4.77 8.23
N GLY A 147 -2.57 3.77 7.74
CA GLY A 147 -3.00 3.81 6.35
C GLY A 147 -2.93 2.53 5.56
N THR A 148 -2.41 1.42 6.10
CA THR A 148 -2.42 0.16 5.35
C THR A 148 -3.85 -0.30 5.08
N VAL A 149 -4.17 -0.48 3.81
CA VAL A 149 -5.40 -1.11 3.34
C VAL A 149 -5.06 -2.48 2.77
N LEU A 150 -5.79 -3.52 3.18
CA LEU A 150 -5.61 -4.87 2.65
C LEU A 150 -6.88 -5.71 2.81
N PHE A 151 -7.04 -6.70 1.94
CA PHE A 151 -8.07 -7.73 2.12
C PHE A 151 -7.50 -8.91 2.92
N GLY A 152 -8.25 -9.36 3.92
CA GLY A 152 -7.97 -10.61 4.61
C GLY A 152 -8.45 -11.81 3.80
N ASP A 153 -7.96 -13.01 4.16
CA ASP A 153 -8.40 -14.28 3.56
C ASP A 153 -9.89 -14.58 3.84
N ASP A 154 -10.48 -13.90 4.81
CA ASP A 154 -11.91 -13.93 5.13
C ASP A 154 -12.77 -13.02 4.23
N GLY A 155 -12.14 -12.28 3.32
CA GLY A 155 -12.79 -11.42 2.34
C GLY A 155 -13.17 -10.04 2.86
N PHE A 156 -12.80 -9.68 4.09
CA PHE A 156 -13.03 -8.33 4.62
C PHE A 156 -11.91 -7.37 4.22
N LEU A 157 -12.28 -6.10 4.04
CA LEU A 157 -11.35 -5.00 3.85
C LEU A 157 -10.93 -4.44 5.22
N TYR A 158 -9.63 -4.45 5.48
CA TYR A 158 -9.03 -3.90 6.69
C TYR A 158 -8.35 -2.57 6.36
N VAL A 159 -8.53 -1.58 7.24
CA VAL A 159 -7.83 -0.30 7.19
C VAL A 159 -7.21 -0.02 8.56
N GLY A 160 -5.90 0.20 8.59
CA GLY A 160 -5.18 0.64 9.79
C GLY A 160 -5.32 2.16 9.94
N ILE A 161 -5.97 2.63 11.00
CA ILE A 161 -6.16 4.06 11.29
C ILE A 161 -5.33 4.41 12.53
N GLY A 162 -4.58 5.50 12.47
CA GLY A 162 -3.82 6.01 13.63
C GLY A 162 -4.65 6.97 14.49
N ASP A 163 -4.09 7.40 15.62
CA ASP A 163 -4.77 8.24 16.63
C ASP A 163 -5.01 9.70 16.20
N GLY A 164 -4.59 10.05 14.98
CA GLY A 164 -4.72 11.36 14.39
C GLY A 164 -3.74 12.41 14.88
N GLY A 165 -2.84 12.02 15.80
CA GLY A 165 -1.46 12.47 15.96
C GLY A 165 -1.17 13.91 16.35
N ALA A 166 -0.75 14.15 17.58
CA ALA A 166 0.26 15.17 17.89
C ALA A 166 1.06 14.68 19.09
N SER A 167 2.22 15.31 19.35
CA SER A 167 3.04 14.95 20.51
C SER A 167 2.21 14.95 21.80
N ASN A 168 2.32 13.87 22.58
CA ASN A 168 1.60 13.63 23.85
C ASN A 168 0.08 13.40 23.74
N ASP A 169 -0.42 12.93 22.58
CA ASP A 169 -1.83 12.57 22.35
C ASP A 169 -2.84 13.58 22.93
N PRO A 170 -2.85 14.83 22.42
CA PRO A 170 -3.66 15.89 23.00
C PRO A 170 -5.18 15.68 22.91
N GLN A 171 -5.69 14.89 21.95
CA GLN A 171 -7.11 14.47 21.95
C GLN A 171 -7.38 13.26 22.83
N LYS A 172 -6.34 12.56 23.32
CA LYS A 172 -6.45 11.30 24.06
C LYS A 172 -7.12 10.20 23.25
N ASN A 173 -6.82 10.15 21.95
CA ASN A 173 -7.42 9.20 21.02
C ASN A 173 -6.80 7.82 21.12
N GLY A 174 -5.50 7.70 21.42
CA GLY A 174 -4.75 6.44 21.30
C GLY A 174 -5.23 5.28 22.18
N GLN A 175 -6.15 5.53 23.14
CA GLN A 175 -6.81 4.50 23.95
C GLN A 175 -8.34 4.66 23.99
N ASN A 176 -8.90 5.55 23.19
CA ASN A 176 -10.31 5.91 23.25
C ASN A 176 -11.15 5.09 22.27
N LYS A 177 -11.86 4.07 22.78
CA LYS A 177 -12.71 3.19 21.97
C LYS A 177 -13.99 3.85 21.42
N LYS A 178 -14.20 5.16 21.64
CA LYS A 178 -15.38 5.92 21.17
C LYS A 178 -15.11 6.70 19.88
N THR A 179 -13.91 6.59 19.33
CA THR A 179 -13.47 7.25 18.10
C THR A 179 -12.85 6.21 17.17
N LEU A 180 -12.78 6.54 15.88
CA LEU A 180 -12.06 5.75 14.88
C LEU A 180 -10.54 6.01 14.89
N LEU A 181 -10.14 7.08 15.58
CA LEU A 181 -8.77 7.44 15.94
C LEU A 181 -8.41 6.84 17.30
#